data_AF-A0A9D1EZJ3-F1
#
_entry.id   AF-A0A9D1EZJ3-F1
#
_cell.length_a   1.000
_cell.length_b   1.000
_cell.length_c   1.000
_cell.angle_alpha   90.00
_cell.angle_beta   90.00
_cell.angle_gamma   90.00
#
_symmetry.space_group_name_H-M   'P 1'
#
loop_
_entity.id
_entity.type
_entity.pdbx_description
1 polymer ?
#
loop_
_entity_poly.entity_id
_entity_poly.type
_entity_poly.pdbx_seq_one_letter_code
_entity_poly.pdbx_strand_id
1 'polypeptide(L)'
;MKKFLIILGILLIGNITLAEQAVLSGGVEFDWVNMSQIQRDEQIGTYQKILFVENEETDYARKAFRTKYADFLKDKNFKMNYVLMKNNVTETEDAEFCTFYHKNLLYMYAIKYKNNPERIYYYNGLGTMRYVDEISENYPNYPYFSKQYRSNGRLAGAIYFVSKDLQYVYKPDGTFKGVWYKDKMFDQSAKLILTRTNW
;
A
#
# COMPACT_ATOMS: atom_id res chain seq x y z
N MET A 1 4.81 84.09 -5.02
CA MET A 1 3.54 84.26 -5.77
C MET A 1 3.09 82.91 -6.30
N LYS A 2 1.78 82.59 -6.15
CA LYS A 2 1.00 81.46 -6.74
C LYS A 2 1.31 80.05 -6.16
N LYS A 3 0.49 79.51 -5.22
CA LYS A 3 -0.75 78.69 -5.38
C LYS A 3 -0.41 77.32 -6.04
N PHE A 4 -0.62 76.11 -5.49
CA PHE A 4 -1.78 75.39 -4.88
C PHE A 4 -1.23 74.21 -4.02
N LEU A 5 -1.69 73.81 -2.83
CA LEU A 5 -2.95 73.17 -2.35
C LEU A 5 -3.18 71.68 -2.74
N ILE A 6 -3.14 70.81 -1.69
CA ILE A 6 -3.78 69.47 -1.44
C ILE A 6 -3.32 68.33 -2.40
N ILE A 7 -2.99 67.09 -2.02
CA ILE A 7 -3.75 66.12 -1.20
C ILE A 7 -2.88 65.02 -0.56
N LEU A 8 -3.29 64.71 0.67
CA LEU A 8 -2.98 63.58 1.52
C LEU A 8 -3.10 62.23 0.78
N GLY A 9 -2.04 61.42 0.79
CA GLY A 9 -2.07 60.03 0.37
C GLY A 9 -1.11 59.23 1.24
N ILE A 10 -1.61 58.72 2.35
CA ILE A 10 -0.90 57.74 3.20
C ILE A 10 -0.73 56.47 2.36
N LEU A 11 0.47 56.23 1.84
CA LEU A 11 0.92 54.92 1.38
C LEU A 11 1.78 54.32 2.48
N LEU A 12 1.10 53.72 3.47
CA LEU A 12 1.71 52.74 4.35
C LEU A 12 2.18 51.59 3.47
N ILE A 13 3.51 51.45 3.39
CA ILE A 13 4.19 50.28 2.85
C ILE A 13 3.87 49.13 3.80
N GLY A 14 2.72 48.48 3.57
CA GLY A 14 2.38 47.23 4.20
C GLY A 14 3.30 46.17 3.62
N ASN A 15 4.15 45.59 4.47
CA ASN A 15 4.83 44.35 4.16
C ASN A 15 3.78 43.34 3.70
N ILE A 16 3.83 42.96 2.43
CA ILE A 16 3.06 41.84 1.92
C ILE A 16 3.72 40.61 2.54
N THR A 17 3.29 40.22 3.74
CA THR A 17 3.46 38.85 4.17
C THR A 17 2.57 38.03 3.25
N LEU A 18 3.19 37.47 2.21
CA LEU A 18 2.65 36.31 1.52
C LEU A 18 2.30 35.32 2.63
N ALA A 19 1.00 35.08 2.81
CA ALA A 19 0.54 33.99 3.65
C ALA A 19 1.21 32.74 3.09
N GLU A 20 2.23 32.27 3.80
CA GLU A 20 2.76 30.93 3.61
C GLU A 20 1.54 30.04 3.73
N GLN A 21 1.10 29.46 2.61
CA GLN A 21 0.15 28.37 2.66
C GLN A 21 0.84 27.34 3.53
N ALA A 22 0.44 27.29 4.80
CA ALA A 22 0.72 26.17 5.66
C ALA A 22 0.00 25.00 4.99
N VAL A 23 0.72 24.36 4.06
CA VAL A 23 0.43 23.00 3.66
C VAL A 23 0.54 22.25 4.98
N LEU A 24 -0.60 21.94 5.57
CA LEU A 24 -0.71 20.89 6.57
C LEU A 24 -0.31 19.61 5.85
N SER A 25 1.00 19.41 5.64
CA SER A 25 1.54 18.10 5.41
C SER A 25 1.39 17.40 6.75
N GLY A 26 0.20 16.86 6.99
CA GLY A 26 -0.06 15.89 8.04
C GLY A 26 0.75 14.64 7.71
N GLY A 27 2.06 14.73 7.86
CA GLY A 27 2.91 13.55 7.93
C GLY A 27 2.39 12.75 9.10
N VAL A 28 1.96 11.52 8.85
CA VAL A 28 1.68 10.58 9.92
C VAL A 28 2.97 10.45 10.71
N GLU A 29 3.03 11.04 11.90
CA GLU A 29 4.17 10.91 12.79
C GLU A 29 4.24 9.44 13.21
N PHE A 30 5.35 8.78 12.89
CA PHE A 30 5.55 7.41 13.34
C PHE A 30 5.99 7.44 14.79
N ASP A 31 5.02 7.28 15.68
CA ASP A 31 5.17 7.30 17.14
C ASP A 31 5.18 5.88 17.75
N TRP A 32 5.13 4.82 16.95
CA TRP A 32 5.03 3.42 17.41
C TRP A 32 6.03 3.05 18.52
N VAL A 33 7.26 3.54 18.41
CA VAL A 33 8.35 3.32 19.38
C VAL A 33 8.12 4.09 20.68
N ASN A 34 7.44 5.23 20.60
CA ASN A 34 7.15 6.12 21.73
C ASN A 34 5.79 5.83 22.37
N MET A 35 4.89 5.10 21.69
CA MET A 35 3.61 4.66 22.23
C MET A 35 3.80 3.79 23.48
N SER A 36 2.83 3.88 24.40
CA SER A 36 2.66 2.85 25.42
C SER A 36 2.20 1.53 24.80
N GLN A 37 2.33 0.42 25.54
CA GLN A 37 1.83 -0.87 25.07
C GLN A 37 0.31 -0.85 24.83
N ILE A 38 -0.44 -0.16 25.69
CA ILE A 38 -1.91 -0.03 25.59
C ILE A 38 -2.29 0.64 24.26
N GLN A 39 -1.62 1.75 23.90
CA GLN A 39 -1.88 2.45 22.65
C GLN A 39 -1.58 1.59 21.42
N ARG A 40 -0.47 0.82 21.45
CA ARG A 40 -0.15 -0.13 20.38
C ARG A 40 -1.23 -1.19 20.23
N ASP A 41 -1.68 -1.76 21.35
CA ASP A 41 -2.71 -2.80 21.36
C ASP A 41 -4.06 -2.28 20.85
N GLU A 42 -4.44 -1.04 21.22
CA GLU A 42 -5.63 -0.36 20.72
C GLU A 42 -5.59 -0.12 19.21
N GLN A 43 -4.45 0.37 18.69
CA GLN A 43 -4.29 0.57 17.24
C GLN A 43 -4.30 -0.76 16.48
N ILE A 44 -3.59 -1.77 16.98
CA ILE A 44 -3.60 -3.13 16.42
C ILE A 44 -5.03 -3.66 16.35
N GLY A 45 -5.79 -3.54 17.44
CA GLY A 45 -7.17 -4.00 17.51
C GLY A 45 -8.11 -3.23 16.57
N THR A 46 -7.90 -1.92 16.41
CA THR A 46 -8.70 -1.09 15.50
C THR A 46 -8.57 -1.56 14.06
N TYR A 47 -7.33 -1.70 13.55
CA TYR A 47 -7.14 -2.13 12.16
C TYR A 47 -7.47 -3.62 11.97
N GLN A 48 -7.28 -4.46 12.98
CA GLN A 48 -7.73 -5.85 12.95
C GLN A 48 -9.25 -5.93 12.70
N LYS A 49 -10.06 -5.15 13.44
CA LYS A 49 -11.53 -5.14 13.27
C LYS A 49 -11.98 -4.64 11.90
N ILE A 50 -11.24 -3.72 11.29
CA ILE A 50 -11.52 -3.24 9.93
C ILE A 50 -11.25 -4.36 8.91
N LEU A 51 -10.15 -5.10 9.08
CA LEU A 51 -9.73 -6.15 8.14
C LEU A 51 -10.52 -7.46 8.31
N PHE A 52 -10.91 -7.78 9.54
CA PHE A 52 -11.52 -9.05 9.93
C PHE A 52 -12.86 -8.76 10.62
N VAL A 53 -13.87 -8.44 9.80
CA VAL A 53 -15.22 -8.17 10.30
C VAL A 53 -15.76 -9.45 10.95
N GLU A 54 -16.39 -9.30 12.10
CA GLU A 54 -16.93 -10.42 12.85
C GLU A 54 -17.96 -11.19 12.00
N ASN A 55 -17.82 -12.53 11.97
CA ASN A 55 -18.64 -13.45 11.17
C ASN A 55 -18.51 -13.32 9.64
N GLU A 56 -17.54 -12.56 9.12
CA GLU A 56 -17.19 -12.56 7.70
C GLU A 56 -16.38 -13.82 7.36
N GLU A 57 -16.82 -14.61 6.38
CA GLU A 57 -15.99 -15.67 5.83
C GLU A 57 -14.83 -15.03 5.07
N THR A 58 -13.63 -15.14 5.62
CA THR A 58 -12.44 -14.52 5.01
C THR A 58 -11.84 -15.35 3.90
N ASP A 59 -12.14 -16.65 3.81
CA ASP A 59 -11.70 -17.55 2.75
C ASP A 59 -12.75 -17.62 1.63
N TYR A 60 -12.29 -17.84 0.39
CA TYR A 60 -13.18 -18.26 -0.68
C TYR A 60 -13.25 -19.79 -0.75
N ALA A 61 -14.46 -20.31 -0.97
CA ALA A 61 -14.60 -21.67 -1.49
C ALA A 61 -13.80 -21.82 -2.79
N ARG A 62 -12.99 -22.88 -2.89
CA ARG A 62 -12.04 -23.07 -4.01
C ARG A 62 -12.68 -22.94 -5.39
N LYS A 63 -13.89 -23.48 -5.58
CA LYS A 63 -14.62 -23.39 -6.86
C LYS A 63 -15.03 -21.95 -7.17
N ALA A 64 -15.55 -21.22 -6.19
CA ALA A 64 -15.93 -19.82 -6.34
C ALA A 64 -14.71 -18.96 -6.70
N PHE A 65 -13.59 -19.14 -5.98
CA PHE A 65 -12.34 -18.44 -6.27
C PHE A 65 -11.85 -18.67 -7.70
N ARG A 66 -11.78 -19.94 -8.12
CA ARG A 66 -11.32 -20.30 -9.47
C ARG A 66 -12.25 -19.78 -10.58
N THR A 67 -13.54 -19.62 -10.28
CA THR A 67 -14.51 -19.03 -11.20
C THR A 67 -14.30 -17.51 -11.29
N LYS A 68 -14.20 -16.82 -10.15
CA LYS A 68 -13.94 -15.37 -10.06
C LYS A 68 -12.66 -14.97 -10.81
N TYR A 69 -11.61 -15.79 -10.71
CA TYR A 69 -10.29 -15.48 -11.27
C TYR A 69 -9.92 -16.32 -12.50
N ALA A 70 -10.89 -16.92 -13.19
CA ALA A 70 -10.65 -17.89 -14.26
C ALA A 70 -9.64 -17.41 -15.31
N ASP A 71 -9.78 -16.16 -15.78
CA ASP A 71 -8.90 -15.56 -16.78
C ASP A 71 -7.48 -15.25 -16.28
N PHE A 72 -7.30 -15.18 -14.97
CA PHE A 72 -6.05 -14.78 -14.32
C PHE A 72 -5.35 -15.95 -13.61
N LEU A 73 -5.94 -17.15 -13.56
CA LEU A 73 -5.30 -18.35 -12.98
C LEU A 73 -3.98 -18.69 -13.68
N LYS A 74 -3.87 -18.33 -14.96
CA LYS A 74 -2.68 -18.44 -15.78
C LYS A 74 -2.43 -17.11 -16.49
N ASP A 75 -1.22 -16.58 -16.36
CA ASP A 75 -0.78 -15.49 -17.21
C ASP A 75 -0.65 -15.99 -18.66
N LYS A 76 -1.55 -15.53 -19.53
CA LYS A 76 -1.57 -15.86 -20.96
C LYS A 76 -0.32 -15.36 -21.69
N ASN A 77 0.33 -14.33 -21.17
CA ASN A 77 1.51 -13.66 -21.74
C ASN A 77 2.80 -13.95 -20.96
N PHE A 78 2.83 -15.00 -20.12
CA PHE A 78 3.94 -15.25 -19.18
C PHE A 78 5.32 -15.25 -19.81
N LYS A 79 5.48 -15.74 -21.06
CA LYS A 79 6.76 -15.72 -21.75
C LYS A 79 7.23 -14.30 -22.04
N MET A 80 6.34 -13.44 -22.54
CA MET A 80 6.63 -12.05 -22.84
C MET A 80 6.92 -11.28 -21.55
N ASN A 81 6.03 -11.42 -20.55
CA ASN A 81 6.19 -10.78 -19.26
C ASN A 81 7.52 -11.20 -18.61
N TYR A 82 7.88 -12.48 -18.66
CA TYR A 82 9.18 -12.98 -18.19
C TYR A 82 10.37 -12.28 -18.86
N VAL A 83 10.33 -12.08 -20.18
CA VAL A 83 11.38 -11.37 -20.92
C VAL A 83 11.46 -9.90 -20.53
N LEU A 84 10.31 -9.22 -20.43
CA LEU A 84 10.26 -7.81 -19.99
C LEU A 84 10.91 -7.64 -18.62
N MET A 85 10.49 -8.46 -17.66
CA MET A 85 10.97 -8.42 -16.28
C MET A 85 12.45 -8.79 -16.13
N LYS A 86 12.94 -9.75 -16.93
CA LYS A 86 14.37 -10.08 -16.98
C LYS A 86 15.21 -8.89 -17.48
N ASN A 87 14.63 -8.03 -18.30
CA ASN A 87 15.25 -6.80 -18.80
C ASN A 87 14.94 -5.57 -17.92
N ASN A 88 14.50 -5.77 -16.68
CA ASN A 88 14.18 -4.71 -15.71
C ASN A 88 13.06 -3.75 -16.15
N VAL A 89 12.17 -4.17 -17.05
CA VAL A 89 10.95 -3.40 -17.35
C VAL A 89 10.01 -3.51 -16.16
N THR A 90 9.67 -2.38 -15.56
CA THR A 90 8.77 -2.27 -14.40
C THR A 90 7.38 -1.78 -14.77
N GLU A 91 7.17 -1.28 -15.98
CA GLU A 91 5.89 -0.72 -16.42
C GLU A 91 5.76 -0.79 -17.95
N THR A 92 4.55 -1.05 -18.43
CA THR A 92 4.11 -0.87 -19.83
C THR A 92 2.92 0.08 -19.86
N GLU A 93 2.34 0.33 -21.04
CA GLU A 93 1.08 1.08 -21.15
C GLU A 93 -0.04 0.43 -20.32
N ASP A 94 -0.12 -0.90 -20.30
CA ASP A 94 -1.23 -1.63 -19.70
C ASP A 94 -1.02 -2.07 -18.24
N ALA A 95 0.22 -2.16 -17.78
CA ALA A 95 0.51 -2.81 -16.49
C ALA A 95 1.79 -2.33 -15.80
N GLU A 96 1.80 -2.48 -14.48
CA GLU A 96 2.99 -2.38 -13.63
C GLU A 96 3.47 -3.79 -13.25
N PHE A 97 4.79 -3.97 -13.13
CA PHE A 97 5.44 -5.23 -12.82
C PHE A 97 6.31 -5.14 -11.58
N CYS A 98 6.31 -6.21 -10.78
CA CYS A 98 7.26 -6.38 -9.68
C CYS A 98 7.84 -7.80 -9.69
N THR A 99 9.16 -7.93 -9.55
CA THR A 99 9.87 -9.20 -9.62
C THR A 99 10.43 -9.62 -8.28
N PHE A 100 10.29 -10.90 -7.94
CA PHE A 100 10.82 -11.50 -6.73
C PHE A 100 11.81 -12.60 -7.09
N TYR A 101 13.07 -12.38 -6.72
CA TYR A 101 14.16 -13.31 -6.99
C TYR A 101 14.49 -14.16 -5.77
N HIS A 102 14.77 -15.43 -6.00
CA HIS A 102 15.49 -16.28 -5.06
C HIS A 102 16.88 -16.57 -5.64
N LYS A 103 17.92 -15.98 -5.05
CA LYS A 103 19.24 -15.87 -5.70
C LYS A 103 19.08 -15.18 -7.07
N ASN A 104 19.52 -15.82 -8.16
CA ASN A 104 19.43 -15.28 -9.52
C ASN A 104 18.21 -15.82 -10.31
N LEU A 105 17.33 -16.59 -9.68
CA LEU A 105 16.15 -17.18 -10.31
C LEU A 105 14.92 -16.31 -10.04
N LEU A 106 14.20 -15.91 -11.10
CA LEU A 106 12.89 -15.28 -10.96
C LEU A 106 11.91 -16.30 -10.38
N TYR A 107 11.66 -16.19 -9.07
CA TYR A 107 10.83 -17.12 -8.33
C TYR A 107 9.34 -16.81 -8.52
N MET A 108 9.02 -15.51 -8.47
CA MET A 108 7.66 -15.01 -8.59
C MET A 108 7.69 -13.62 -9.21
N TYR A 109 6.60 -13.24 -9.84
CA TYR A 109 6.38 -11.87 -10.27
C TYR A 109 4.93 -11.46 -10.03
N ALA A 110 4.72 -10.16 -9.91
CA ALA A 110 3.41 -9.55 -9.77
C ALA A 110 3.10 -8.70 -11.01
N ILE A 111 1.84 -8.72 -11.41
CA ILE A 111 1.28 -7.85 -12.44
C ILE A 111 0.11 -7.09 -11.82
N LYS A 112 0.12 -5.78 -11.99
CA LYS A 112 -1.03 -4.92 -11.68
C LYS A 112 -1.47 -4.24 -12.96
N TYR A 113 -2.66 -4.58 -13.44
CA TYR A 113 -3.20 -3.99 -14.66
C TYR A 113 -3.77 -2.60 -14.37
N LYS A 114 -3.45 -1.62 -15.19
CA LYS A 114 -3.88 -0.23 -14.96
C LYS A 114 -5.40 -0.03 -15.12
N ASN A 115 -6.05 -0.89 -15.91
CA ASN A 115 -7.51 -0.89 -16.06
C ASN A 115 -8.24 -1.57 -14.90
N ASN A 116 -7.53 -2.21 -13.96
CA ASN A 116 -8.09 -2.80 -12.75
C ASN A 116 -7.08 -2.69 -11.59
N PRO A 117 -6.84 -1.47 -11.08
CA PRO A 117 -5.78 -1.21 -10.11
C PRO A 117 -6.05 -1.82 -8.73
N GLU A 118 -7.27 -2.31 -8.48
CA GLU A 118 -7.69 -2.93 -7.22
C GLU A 118 -7.24 -4.39 -7.08
N ARG A 119 -6.50 -4.92 -8.07
CA ARG A 119 -6.02 -6.30 -8.10
C ARG A 119 -4.56 -6.36 -8.48
N ILE A 120 -3.80 -7.17 -7.72
CA ILE A 120 -2.42 -7.51 -8.06
C ILE A 120 -2.31 -9.02 -8.15
N TYR A 121 -1.86 -9.53 -9.29
CA TYR A 121 -1.77 -10.96 -9.56
C TYR A 121 -0.34 -11.44 -9.47
N TYR A 122 -0.09 -12.44 -8.62
CA TYR A 122 1.24 -13.00 -8.40
C TYR A 122 1.36 -14.36 -9.06
N TYR A 123 2.37 -14.53 -9.91
CA TYR A 123 2.62 -15.73 -10.70
C TYR A 123 3.98 -16.32 -10.39
N ASN A 124 4.11 -17.64 -10.46
CA ASN A 124 5.43 -18.27 -10.51
C ASN A 124 6.09 -18.05 -11.89
N GLY A 125 7.35 -18.44 -12.05
CA GLY A 125 8.08 -18.30 -13.33
C GLY A 125 7.45 -19.00 -14.54
N LEU A 126 6.49 -19.90 -14.34
CA LEU A 126 5.73 -20.53 -15.42
C LEU A 126 4.42 -19.79 -15.74
N GLY A 127 4.08 -18.71 -15.05
CA GLY A 127 2.83 -17.97 -15.23
C GLY A 127 1.62 -18.59 -14.54
N THR A 128 1.81 -19.50 -13.58
CA THR A 128 0.70 -20.04 -12.78
C THR A 128 0.48 -19.18 -11.55
N MET A 129 -0.76 -18.75 -11.33
CA MET A 129 -1.11 -17.87 -10.21
C MET A 129 -0.82 -18.55 -8.86
N ARG A 130 -0.15 -17.82 -7.99
CA ARG A 130 0.18 -18.20 -6.61
C ARG A 130 -0.67 -17.42 -5.63
N TYR A 131 -0.79 -16.12 -5.87
CA TYR A 131 -1.56 -15.21 -5.04
C TYR A 131 -2.31 -14.16 -5.86
N VAL A 132 -3.33 -13.55 -5.26
CA VAL A 132 -3.96 -12.32 -5.73
C VAL A 132 -4.18 -11.41 -4.53
N ASP A 133 -3.82 -10.14 -4.64
CA ASP A 133 -4.21 -9.11 -3.68
C ASP A 133 -5.52 -8.49 -4.15
N GLU A 134 -6.48 -8.40 -3.24
CA GLU A 134 -7.69 -7.60 -3.37
C GLU A 134 -7.53 -6.32 -2.55
N ILE A 135 -7.48 -5.17 -3.22
CA ILE A 135 -7.30 -3.85 -2.59
C ILE A 135 -8.68 -3.20 -2.42
N SER A 136 -8.87 -2.48 -1.30
CA SER A 136 -10.09 -1.73 -1.01
C SER A 136 -10.26 -0.49 -1.90
N GLU A 137 -11.51 -0.09 -2.11
CA GLU A 137 -11.93 0.99 -3.03
C GLU A 137 -11.24 2.35 -2.84
N ASN A 138 -10.74 2.68 -1.62
CA ASN A 138 -10.09 3.98 -1.40
C ASN A 138 -8.74 4.13 -2.12
N TYR A 139 -8.15 3.04 -2.62
CA TYR A 139 -6.90 3.08 -3.37
C TYR A 139 -7.01 3.97 -4.63
N PRO A 140 -6.02 4.84 -4.94
CA PRO A 140 -4.69 4.93 -4.33
C PRO A 140 -4.59 5.84 -3.10
N ASN A 141 -5.70 6.39 -2.60
CA ASN A 141 -5.71 7.26 -1.44
C ASN A 141 -5.58 6.46 -0.14
N TYR A 142 -4.85 7.03 0.82
CA TYR A 142 -4.74 6.46 2.15
C TYR A 142 -5.87 6.96 3.07
N PRO A 143 -6.28 6.17 4.08
CA PRO A 143 -5.89 4.79 4.29
C PRO A 143 -6.63 3.82 3.36
N TYR A 144 -6.00 2.69 3.03
CA TYR A 144 -6.63 1.59 2.31
C TYR A 144 -6.13 0.26 2.87
N PHE A 145 -6.73 -0.85 2.48
CA PHE A 145 -6.24 -2.17 2.84
C PHE A 145 -6.12 -3.12 1.65
N SER A 146 -5.36 -4.18 1.83
CA SER A 146 -5.37 -5.34 0.93
C SER A 146 -5.55 -6.65 1.69
N LYS A 147 -6.29 -7.58 1.08
CA LYS A 147 -6.37 -8.99 1.49
C LYS A 147 -5.70 -9.83 0.41
N GLN A 148 -4.68 -10.61 0.78
CA GLN A 148 -3.96 -11.48 -0.14
C GLN A 148 -4.52 -12.89 -0.07
N TYR A 149 -4.85 -13.48 -1.22
CA TYR A 149 -5.43 -14.82 -1.32
C TYR A 149 -4.50 -15.76 -2.07
N ARG A 150 -4.39 -16.99 -1.59
CA ARG A 150 -3.76 -18.10 -2.32
C ARG A 150 -4.62 -18.51 -3.51
N SER A 151 -4.03 -19.14 -4.52
CA SER A 151 -4.76 -19.63 -5.71
C SER A 151 -5.80 -20.73 -5.45
N ASN A 152 -5.93 -21.19 -4.20
CA ASN A 152 -7.00 -22.08 -3.75
C ASN A 152 -8.15 -21.35 -3.02
N GLY A 153 -8.10 -20.02 -2.90
CA GLY A 153 -9.10 -19.20 -2.23
C GLY A 153 -8.82 -18.87 -0.77
N ARG A 154 -7.82 -19.48 -0.15
CA ARG A 154 -7.51 -19.23 1.27
C ARG A 154 -6.76 -17.92 1.47
N LEU A 155 -7.14 -17.14 2.47
CA LEU A 155 -6.44 -15.94 2.88
C LEU A 155 -4.99 -16.28 3.28
N ALA A 156 -4.04 -15.50 2.77
CA ALA A 156 -2.61 -15.62 3.05
C ALA A 156 -2.15 -14.54 4.06
N GLY A 157 -2.86 -13.43 4.11
CA GLY A 157 -2.64 -12.33 5.06
C GLY A 157 -3.41 -11.09 4.63
N ALA A 158 -3.39 -10.07 5.49
CA ALA A 158 -4.01 -8.79 5.22
C ALA A 158 -3.09 -7.65 5.68
N ILE A 159 -3.17 -6.51 5.00
CA ILE A 159 -2.37 -5.33 5.31
C ILE A 159 -3.28 -4.11 5.34
N TYR A 160 -3.19 -3.33 6.41
CA TYR A 160 -3.80 -2.00 6.50
C TYR A 160 -2.74 -0.95 6.25
N PHE A 161 -2.92 -0.13 5.22
CA PHE A 161 -2.00 0.93 4.83
C PHE A 161 -2.51 2.27 5.37
N VAL A 162 -1.83 2.80 6.39
CA VAL A 162 -2.16 4.10 6.98
C VAL A 162 -1.60 5.23 6.12
N SER A 163 -0.42 5.02 5.56
CA SER A 163 0.24 5.94 4.62
C SER A 163 1.18 5.15 3.71
N LYS A 164 1.89 5.84 2.81
CA LYS A 164 2.94 5.24 1.99
C LYS A 164 3.97 4.50 2.84
N ASP A 165 4.33 5.08 3.98
CA ASP A 165 5.40 4.60 4.83
C ASP A 165 4.92 3.73 5.98
N LEU A 166 3.63 3.75 6.35
CA LEU A 166 3.11 3.06 7.54
C LEU A 166 2.07 1.98 7.19
N GLN A 167 2.37 0.73 7.56
CA GLN A 167 1.56 -0.43 7.18
C GLN A 167 1.46 -1.44 8.33
N TYR A 168 0.25 -1.88 8.68
CA TYR A 168 0.00 -2.90 9.70
C TYR A 168 -0.28 -4.24 9.04
N VAL A 169 0.48 -5.28 9.40
CA VAL A 169 0.41 -6.59 8.75
C VAL A 169 -0.21 -7.62 9.68
N TYR A 170 -1.15 -8.38 9.16
CA TYR A 170 -1.88 -9.42 9.88
C TYR A 170 -1.77 -10.76 9.16
N LYS A 171 -1.71 -11.83 9.95
CA LYS A 171 -1.81 -13.21 9.49
C LYS A 171 -3.27 -13.54 9.12
N PRO A 172 -3.53 -14.66 8.41
CA PRO A 172 -4.89 -15.06 8.02
C PRO A 172 -5.88 -15.22 9.17
N ASP A 173 -5.39 -15.55 10.36
CA ASP A 173 -6.16 -15.71 11.59
C ASP A 173 -6.42 -14.38 12.31
N GLY A 174 -6.04 -13.25 11.70
CA GLY A 174 -6.13 -11.93 12.32
C GLY A 174 -5.02 -11.64 13.33
N THR A 175 -4.09 -12.56 13.59
CA THR A 175 -2.98 -12.31 14.50
C THR A 175 -2.05 -11.25 13.92
N PHE A 176 -1.73 -10.23 14.72
CA PHE A 176 -0.77 -9.19 14.34
C PHE A 176 0.61 -9.78 14.06
N LYS A 177 1.21 -9.40 12.93
CA LYS A 177 2.56 -9.83 12.54
C LYS A 177 3.60 -8.76 12.83
N GLY A 178 3.23 -7.49 12.66
CA GLY A 178 4.13 -6.35 12.84
C GLY A 178 3.67 -5.16 12.02
N VAL A 179 4.29 -4.02 12.31
CA VAL A 179 4.10 -2.76 11.60
C VAL A 179 5.34 -2.44 10.79
N TRP A 180 5.17 -2.17 9.49
CA TRP A 180 6.21 -1.56 8.68
C TRP A 180 6.16 -0.05 8.82
N TYR A 181 7.30 0.54 9.14
CA TYR A 181 7.59 1.94 8.89
C TYR A 181 8.77 2.07 7.96
N LYS A 182 8.54 2.62 6.78
CA LYS A 182 9.52 2.69 5.69
C LYS A 182 10.12 1.31 5.41
N ASP A 183 11.39 1.14 5.73
CA ASP A 183 12.24 -0.02 5.48
C ASP A 183 12.34 -0.96 6.70
N LYS A 184 11.62 -0.69 7.79
CA LYS A 184 11.76 -1.41 9.08
C LYS A 184 10.44 -1.96 9.58
N MET A 185 10.46 -3.20 10.07
CA MET A 185 9.31 -3.84 10.69
C MET A 185 9.50 -3.96 12.18
N PHE A 186 8.51 -3.53 12.95
CA PHE A 186 8.48 -3.64 14.39
C PHE A 186 7.39 -4.62 14.83
N ASP A 187 7.65 -5.37 15.89
CA ASP A 187 6.63 -6.19 16.53
C ASP A 187 5.71 -5.38 17.46
N GLN A 188 4.80 -6.08 18.15
CA GLN A 188 3.83 -5.50 19.09
C GLN A 188 4.48 -4.77 20.27
N SER A 189 5.73 -5.11 20.61
CA SER A 189 6.51 -4.46 21.67
C SER A 189 7.41 -3.32 21.17
N ALA A 190 7.24 -2.91 19.90
CA ALA A 190 8.10 -1.96 19.20
C ALA A 190 9.57 -2.43 19.01
N LYS A 191 9.83 -3.73 19.10
CA LYS A 191 11.15 -4.28 18.77
C LYS A 191 11.29 -4.43 17.26
N LEU A 192 12.41 -3.97 16.70
CA LEU A 192 12.76 -4.19 15.29
C LEU A 192 12.96 -5.70 15.03
N ILE A 193 12.21 -6.26 14.08
CA ILE A 193 12.26 -7.69 13.74
C ILE A 193 12.67 -7.98 12.29
N LEU A 194 12.44 -7.06 11.35
CA LEU A 194 12.82 -7.22 9.94
C LEU A 194 13.20 -5.87 9.30
N THR A 195 13.98 -5.92 8.23
CA THR A 195 14.19 -4.78 7.32
C THR A 195 13.86 -5.18 5.87
N ARG A 196 13.57 -4.19 5.03
CA ARG A 196 13.34 -4.36 3.57
C ARG A 196 14.02 -3.22 2.81
N THR A 197 14.51 -3.47 1.61
CA THR A 197 14.84 -2.39 0.69
C THR A 197 13.53 -1.90 0.07
N ASN A 198 13.11 -0.67 0.39
CA ASN A 198 11.96 -0.04 -0.26
C ASN A 198 12.22 0.09 -1.77
N TRP A 199 11.15 -0.06 -2.56
CA TRP A 199 11.07 0.30 -3.97
C TRP A 199 10.57 1.75 -4.08
#